data_AF-A0A101X8P9-F1
#
_entry.id   AF-A0A101X8P9-F1
#
_cell.length_a   1.000
_cell.length_b   1.000
_cell.length_c   1.000
_cell.angle_alpha   90.00
_cell.angle_beta   90.00
_cell.angle_gamma   90.00
#
_symmetry.space_group_name_H-M   'P 1'
#
loop_
_entity.id
_entity.type
_entity.pdbx_description
1 polymer ?
#
loop_
_entity_poly.entity_id
_entity_poly.type
_entity_poly.pdbx_seq_one_letter_code
_entity_poly.pdbx_strand_id
1 'polypeptide(L)'
;MRIGAAISPYQHFGICGCDLPDEVGARHIQFFERDVSLAKSIGLDLFRTGIEWALLEPASGKYSKTWLNFFERYLSYIKSVGLEVWLTAHHFTNPRWIWREGGWESKVAVKSYLNYIDLILRNYKNYMDFLLLFNEPEIYIYLAYLKGDLPPYGFIAYKHAAKAFNNIKEAILAARDLAKSYGVPVSFTHPYRKYRAKSLLKPLEPIFTKISYSTLDLAKEMDIISINFYIVSEISLGGYRNVLEPEALLELRAPRIAVTEYGIATRNERIRSAYLCEMAHVFRRIEPVAAIWWSLLHGYEWGLGYKPFFALIDENRKPTPLALNMRRMLEAPPPDCGPLPRDLGMEWRTALD
;
A
#
# COMPACT_ATOMS: atom_id res chain seq x y z
N MET A 1 -6.38 -10.90 -14.91
CA MET A 1 -5.90 -9.93 -13.91
C MET A 1 -7.01 -8.92 -13.64
N ARG A 2 -7.33 -8.64 -12.37
CA ARG A 2 -8.21 -7.51 -11.97
C ARG A 2 -7.44 -6.20 -12.06
N ILE A 3 -8.06 -5.16 -12.60
CA ILE A 3 -7.48 -3.82 -12.67
C ILE A 3 -8.08 -2.97 -11.55
N GLY A 4 -7.23 -2.40 -10.69
CA GLY A 4 -7.68 -1.60 -9.56
C GLY A 4 -6.87 -0.34 -9.33
N ALA A 5 -7.32 0.44 -8.35
CA ALA A 5 -6.57 1.55 -7.79
C ALA A 5 -6.68 1.55 -6.27
N ALA A 6 -5.71 2.18 -5.62
CA ALA A 6 -5.60 2.20 -4.16
C ALA A 6 -5.69 3.62 -3.59
N ILE A 7 -6.19 3.69 -2.35
CA ILE A 7 -6.00 4.81 -1.43
C ILE A 7 -5.62 4.28 -0.04
N SER A 8 -5.04 5.14 0.79
CA SER A 8 -4.86 4.90 2.23
C SER A 8 -5.67 5.91 3.06
N PRO A 9 -6.10 5.53 4.28
CA PRO A 9 -6.87 6.41 5.15
C PRO A 9 -6.19 7.74 5.43
N TYR A 10 -5.00 7.75 6.01
CA TYR A 10 -4.31 8.98 6.41
C TYR A 10 -4.09 9.95 5.25
N GLN A 11 -3.71 9.43 4.09
CA GLN A 11 -3.34 10.25 2.93
C GLN A 11 -4.55 10.84 2.19
N HIS A 12 -5.73 10.21 2.30
CA HIS A 12 -6.88 10.52 1.43
C HIS A 12 -8.19 10.81 2.17
N PHE A 13 -8.42 10.29 3.38
CA PHE A 13 -9.72 10.41 4.05
C PHE A 13 -10.05 11.82 4.51
N GLY A 14 -9.03 12.61 4.88
CA GLY A 14 -9.18 13.97 5.39
C GLY A 14 -9.37 14.06 6.91
N ILE A 15 -9.37 12.92 7.60
CA ILE A 15 -9.34 12.77 9.05
C ILE A 15 -8.82 11.36 9.38
N CYS A 16 -7.97 11.24 10.39
CA CYS A 16 -7.57 9.93 10.91
C CYS A 16 -7.87 9.77 12.40
N GLY A 17 -7.81 10.84 13.20
CA GLY A 17 -7.89 10.73 14.67
C GLY A 17 -6.76 9.89 15.29
N CYS A 18 -5.72 9.63 14.50
CA CYS A 18 -4.63 8.72 14.77
C CYS A 18 -3.48 9.39 15.53
N ASP A 19 -2.38 8.67 15.68
CA ASP A 19 -1.12 9.10 16.29
C ASP A 19 -0.30 10.11 15.46
N LEU A 20 -0.86 10.60 14.36
CA LEU A 20 -0.35 11.71 13.56
C LEU A 20 -1.29 12.94 13.64
N PRO A 21 -0.79 14.16 13.30
CA PRO A 21 -1.66 15.30 13.03
C PRO A 21 -2.63 14.99 11.89
N ASP A 22 -3.89 15.42 12.00
CA ASP A 22 -4.84 15.23 10.91
C ASP A 22 -4.41 16.03 9.67
N GLU A 23 -4.53 15.40 8.50
CA GLU A 23 -4.25 15.99 7.20
C GLU A 23 -5.54 16.06 6.37
N VAL A 24 -5.68 17.11 5.55
CA VAL A 24 -6.89 17.31 4.74
C VAL A 24 -7.02 16.28 3.62
N GLY A 25 -5.90 15.72 3.14
CA GLY A 25 -5.85 14.69 2.11
C GLY A 25 -6.70 15.03 0.89
N ALA A 26 -7.41 14.01 0.37
CA ALA A 26 -8.38 14.16 -0.71
C ALA A 26 -9.81 14.48 -0.22
N ARG A 27 -10.04 14.53 1.11
CA ARG A 27 -11.36 14.56 1.75
C ARG A 27 -12.28 13.41 1.31
N HIS A 28 -11.72 12.24 1.07
CA HIS A 28 -12.44 11.10 0.51
C HIS A 28 -13.67 10.70 1.34
N ILE A 29 -13.61 10.77 2.68
CA ILE A 29 -14.77 10.45 3.54
C ILE A 29 -15.99 11.32 3.21
N GLN A 30 -15.78 12.58 2.80
CA GLN A 30 -16.87 13.50 2.46
C GLN A 30 -17.45 13.24 1.07
N PHE A 31 -16.65 12.71 0.15
CA PHE A 31 -16.99 12.60 -1.26
C PHE A 31 -16.92 11.16 -1.79
N PHE A 32 -16.95 10.15 -0.91
CA PHE A 32 -16.65 8.77 -1.27
C PHE A 32 -17.58 8.26 -2.37
N GLU A 33 -18.86 8.64 -2.36
CA GLU A 33 -19.83 8.20 -3.38
C GLU A 33 -19.41 8.63 -4.79
N ARG A 34 -18.96 9.89 -4.90
CA ARG A 34 -18.44 10.45 -6.16
C ARG A 34 -17.12 9.79 -6.55
N ASP A 35 -16.20 9.67 -5.60
CA ASP A 35 -14.86 9.12 -5.85
C ASP A 35 -14.92 7.65 -6.29
N VAL A 36 -15.79 6.84 -5.65
CA VAL A 36 -16.06 5.43 -5.99
C VAL A 36 -16.80 5.31 -7.32
N SER A 37 -17.77 6.18 -7.60
CA SER A 37 -18.43 6.23 -8.91
C SER A 37 -17.44 6.55 -10.03
N LEU A 38 -16.51 7.47 -9.80
CA LEU A 38 -15.44 7.79 -10.75
C LEU A 38 -14.51 6.60 -10.96
N ALA A 39 -14.10 5.92 -9.89
CA ALA A 39 -13.30 4.68 -9.96
C ALA A 39 -13.96 3.63 -10.87
N LYS A 40 -15.28 3.44 -10.76
CA LYS A 40 -16.01 2.54 -11.66
C LYS A 40 -16.06 3.07 -13.10
N SER A 41 -16.29 4.37 -13.27
CA SER A 41 -16.43 4.99 -14.60
C SER A 41 -15.16 4.95 -15.45
N ILE A 42 -13.98 4.96 -14.83
CA ILE A 42 -12.68 4.79 -15.52
C ILE A 42 -12.36 3.31 -15.77
N GLY A 43 -13.30 2.41 -15.47
CA GLY A 43 -13.21 1.00 -15.80
C GLY A 43 -12.41 0.17 -14.81
N LEU A 44 -12.35 0.52 -13.52
CA LEU A 44 -11.75 -0.36 -12.52
C LEU A 44 -12.68 -1.55 -12.18
N ASP A 45 -12.08 -2.70 -11.89
CA ASP A 45 -12.76 -3.88 -11.35
C ASP A 45 -12.76 -3.87 -9.81
N LEU A 46 -11.77 -3.21 -9.23
CA LEU A 46 -11.31 -3.37 -7.86
C LEU A 46 -10.95 -2.02 -7.26
N PHE A 47 -11.34 -1.81 -6.01
CA PHE A 47 -10.89 -0.68 -5.21
C PHE A 47 -10.22 -1.15 -3.92
N ARG A 48 -8.92 -0.84 -3.78
CA ARG A 48 -8.19 -1.05 -2.52
C ARG A 48 -8.33 0.19 -1.66
N THR A 49 -9.08 0.07 -0.57
CA THR A 49 -9.24 1.13 0.44
C THR A 49 -8.67 0.67 1.77
N GLY A 50 -8.59 1.56 2.75
CA GLY A 50 -8.36 1.19 4.14
C GLY A 50 -9.57 1.38 5.04
N ILE A 51 -9.39 0.99 6.29
CA ILE A 51 -10.24 1.29 7.43
C ILE A 51 -9.33 1.77 8.57
N GLU A 52 -9.68 2.89 9.20
CA GLU A 52 -8.81 3.55 10.17
C GLU A 52 -9.14 3.07 11.59
N TRP A 53 -8.19 2.38 12.21
CA TRP A 53 -8.34 1.83 13.56
C TRP A 53 -8.64 2.94 14.57
N ALA A 54 -7.96 4.08 14.48
CA ALA A 54 -8.16 5.19 15.41
C ALA A 54 -9.59 5.78 15.36
N LEU A 55 -10.26 5.71 14.21
CA LEU A 55 -11.65 6.13 14.07
C LEU A 55 -12.60 5.09 14.69
N LEU A 56 -12.36 3.79 14.48
CA LEU A 56 -13.21 2.75 15.06
C LEU A 56 -13.07 2.67 16.58
N GLU A 57 -11.84 2.79 17.11
CA GLU A 57 -11.50 2.62 18.52
C GLU A 57 -10.69 3.83 19.04
N PRO A 58 -11.33 4.99 19.25
CA PRO A 58 -10.65 6.22 19.69
C PRO A 58 -9.99 6.11 21.08
N ALA A 59 -10.43 5.17 21.91
CA ALA A 59 -9.80 4.81 23.18
C ALA A 59 -9.90 3.30 23.39
N SER A 60 -8.93 2.71 24.10
CA SER A 60 -8.89 1.26 24.38
C SER A 60 -10.25 0.72 24.85
N GLY A 61 -10.80 -0.22 24.10
CA GLY A 61 -12.10 -0.86 24.34
C GLY A 61 -13.33 0.00 24.09
N LYS A 62 -13.18 1.26 23.65
CA LYS A 62 -14.30 2.19 23.36
C LYS A 62 -14.46 2.37 21.86
N TYR A 63 -15.50 1.78 21.31
CA TYR A 63 -15.78 1.82 19.88
C TYR A 63 -16.75 2.94 19.48
N SER A 64 -16.47 3.63 18.38
CA SER A 64 -17.34 4.68 17.84
C SER A 64 -18.44 4.09 16.96
N LYS A 65 -19.68 4.10 17.44
CA LYS A 65 -20.85 3.68 16.65
C LYS A 65 -21.00 4.48 15.35
N THR A 66 -20.69 5.78 15.38
CA THR A 66 -20.74 6.65 14.20
C THR A 66 -19.79 6.15 13.11
N TRP A 67 -18.55 5.81 13.48
CA TRP A 67 -17.57 5.33 12.51
C TRP A 67 -17.87 3.90 12.07
N LEU A 68 -18.38 3.05 12.96
CA LEU A 68 -18.83 1.71 12.57
C LEU A 68 -19.92 1.78 11.47
N ASN A 69 -20.96 2.59 11.70
CA ASN A 69 -22.03 2.79 10.72
C ASN A 69 -21.52 3.43 9.43
N PHE A 70 -20.56 4.36 9.52
CA PHE A 70 -19.95 4.97 8.33
C PHE A 70 -19.25 3.93 7.48
N PHE A 71 -18.38 3.09 8.06
CA PHE A 71 -17.64 2.07 7.30
C PHE A 71 -18.56 1.00 6.73
N GLU A 72 -19.65 0.63 7.42
CA GLU A 72 -20.68 -0.22 6.82
C GLU A 72 -21.27 0.40 5.55
N ARG A 73 -21.71 1.67 5.61
CA ARG A 73 -22.25 2.40 4.44
C ARG A 73 -21.20 2.54 3.34
N TYR A 74 -19.97 2.86 3.70
CA TYR A 74 -18.89 3.08 2.76
C TYR A 74 -18.54 1.79 1.98
N LEU A 75 -18.31 0.68 2.69
CA LEU A 75 -17.94 -0.60 2.08
C LEU A 75 -19.11 -1.18 1.29
N SER A 76 -20.34 -1.12 1.81
CA SER A 76 -21.53 -1.56 1.08
C SER A 76 -21.78 -0.75 -0.19
N TYR A 77 -21.49 0.56 -0.19
CA TYR A 77 -21.58 1.40 -1.39
C TYR A 77 -20.55 1.00 -2.46
N ILE A 78 -19.30 0.72 -2.08
CA ILE A 78 -18.29 0.24 -3.05
C ILE A 78 -18.76 -1.04 -3.73
N LYS A 79 -19.31 -1.99 -2.96
CA LYS A 79 -19.89 -3.22 -3.49
C LYS A 79 -21.11 -2.98 -4.37
N SER A 80 -22.01 -2.04 -4.02
CA SER A 80 -23.23 -1.77 -4.79
C SER A 80 -22.94 -1.16 -6.16
N VAL A 81 -21.83 -0.43 -6.30
CA VAL A 81 -21.32 0.10 -7.59
C VAL A 81 -20.61 -0.99 -8.42
N GLY A 82 -20.45 -2.19 -7.86
CA GLY A 82 -19.89 -3.35 -8.56
C GLY A 82 -18.36 -3.32 -8.65
N LEU A 83 -17.69 -2.80 -7.62
CA LEU A 83 -16.24 -2.92 -7.44
C LEU A 83 -15.97 -4.01 -6.39
N GLU A 84 -14.93 -4.82 -6.63
CA GLU A 84 -14.33 -5.64 -5.58
C GLU A 84 -13.68 -4.73 -4.52
N VAL A 85 -13.75 -5.15 -3.26
CA VAL A 85 -13.22 -4.40 -2.11
C VAL A 85 -12.03 -5.17 -1.55
N TRP A 86 -10.84 -4.59 -1.70
CA TRP A 86 -9.65 -5.05 -0.96
C TRP A 86 -9.41 -4.10 0.20
N LEU A 87 -9.65 -4.57 1.41
CA LEU A 87 -9.62 -3.73 2.60
C LEU A 87 -8.26 -3.84 3.29
N THR A 88 -7.58 -2.70 3.48
CA THR A 88 -6.33 -2.63 4.25
C THR A 88 -6.63 -2.25 5.70
N ALA A 89 -6.33 -3.13 6.65
CA ALA A 89 -6.68 -2.95 8.05
C ALA A 89 -5.70 -2.03 8.80
N HIS A 90 -4.41 -2.09 8.46
CA HIS A 90 -3.38 -1.21 9.02
C HIS A 90 -2.54 -0.59 7.91
N HIS A 91 -2.49 0.75 7.89
CA HIS A 91 -1.68 1.51 6.94
C HIS A 91 -0.93 2.63 7.68
N PHE A 92 0.07 2.21 8.47
CA PHE A 92 1.05 3.04 9.19
C PHE A 92 0.55 3.89 10.36
N THR A 93 -0.75 4.12 10.47
CA THR A 93 -1.36 4.86 11.58
C THR A 93 -1.79 3.94 12.71
N ASN A 94 -1.78 4.45 13.95
CA ASN A 94 -2.34 3.75 15.10
C ASN A 94 -3.29 4.67 15.90
N PRO A 95 -4.22 4.11 16.68
CA PRO A 95 -4.87 4.87 17.73
C PRO A 95 -3.84 5.44 18.71
N ARG A 96 -4.01 6.69 19.13
CA ARG A 96 -3.08 7.37 20.06
C ARG A 96 -2.82 6.61 21.36
N TRP A 97 -3.81 5.85 21.84
CA TRP A 97 -3.68 5.09 23.07
C TRP A 97 -2.77 3.86 22.92
N ILE A 98 -2.56 3.32 21.71
CA ILE A 98 -1.60 2.22 21.46
C ILE A 98 -0.17 2.67 21.81
N TRP A 99 0.16 3.94 21.53
CA TRP A 99 1.46 4.49 21.92
C TRP A 99 1.66 4.46 23.44
N ARG A 100 0.62 4.79 24.23
CA ARG A 100 0.68 4.77 25.70
C ARG A 100 0.87 3.35 26.26
N GLU A 101 0.41 2.35 25.53
CA GLU A 101 0.59 0.93 25.88
C GLU A 101 1.97 0.38 25.47
N GLY A 102 2.87 1.23 24.95
CA GLY A 102 4.22 0.84 24.50
C GLY A 102 4.35 0.56 23.00
N GLY A 103 3.35 0.93 22.21
CA GLY A 103 3.33 0.72 20.76
C GLY A 103 3.44 -0.76 20.39
N TRP A 104 4.00 -1.04 19.21
CA TRP A 104 4.16 -2.40 18.71
C TRP A 104 5.18 -3.25 19.48
N GLU A 105 5.94 -2.68 20.41
CA GLU A 105 6.76 -3.47 21.34
C GLU A 105 5.94 -4.19 22.41
N SER A 106 4.69 -3.76 22.60
CA SER A 106 3.79 -4.27 23.62
C SER A 106 2.94 -5.43 23.11
N LYS A 107 2.78 -6.47 23.93
CA LYS A 107 1.82 -7.54 23.68
C LYS A 107 0.37 -7.04 23.78
N VAL A 108 0.14 -5.93 24.47
CA VAL A 108 -1.17 -5.28 24.51
C VAL A 108 -1.56 -4.76 23.12
N ALA A 109 -0.61 -4.21 22.35
CA ALA A 109 -0.87 -3.78 20.98
C ALA A 109 -1.24 -4.95 20.06
N VAL A 110 -0.54 -6.09 20.18
CA VAL A 110 -0.88 -7.32 19.44
C VAL A 110 -2.30 -7.78 19.76
N LYS A 111 -2.64 -7.92 21.05
CA LYS A 111 -3.99 -8.32 21.47
C LYS A 111 -5.06 -7.35 20.98
N SER A 112 -4.79 -6.05 21.09
CA SER A 112 -5.72 -5.00 20.68
C SER A 112 -5.96 -5.01 19.17
N TYR A 113 -4.89 -5.21 18.40
CA TYR A 113 -4.99 -5.34 16.95
C TYR A 113 -5.81 -6.56 16.55
N LEU A 114 -5.65 -7.70 17.23
CA LEU A 114 -6.48 -8.88 16.97
C LEU A 114 -7.96 -8.65 17.29
N ASN A 115 -8.26 -7.93 18.38
CA ASN A 115 -9.64 -7.54 18.69
C ASN A 115 -10.23 -6.60 17.61
N TYR A 116 -9.41 -5.69 17.08
CA TYR A 116 -9.78 -4.81 15.98
C TYR A 116 -10.02 -5.58 14.67
N ILE A 117 -9.19 -6.56 14.33
CA ILE A 117 -9.42 -7.45 13.17
C ILE A 117 -10.69 -8.26 13.35
N ASP A 118 -10.93 -8.83 14.54
CA ASP A 118 -12.16 -9.56 14.84
C ASP A 118 -13.40 -8.66 14.72
N LEU A 119 -13.33 -7.41 15.18
CA LEU A 119 -14.38 -6.40 15.00
C LEU A 119 -14.65 -6.15 13.51
N ILE A 120 -13.61 -5.94 12.71
CA ILE A 120 -13.74 -5.73 11.26
C ILE A 120 -14.42 -6.94 10.60
N LEU A 121 -13.97 -8.16 10.92
CA LEU A 121 -14.51 -9.38 10.33
C LEU A 121 -15.98 -9.59 10.72
N ARG A 122 -16.34 -9.38 11.99
CA ARG A 122 -17.73 -9.52 12.46
C ARG A 122 -18.69 -8.57 11.77
N ASN A 123 -18.27 -7.33 11.55
CA ASN A 123 -19.16 -6.29 11.02
C ASN A 123 -19.14 -6.19 9.49
N TYR A 124 -18.00 -6.46 8.85
CA TYR A 124 -17.79 -6.07 7.45
C TYR A 124 -17.38 -7.19 6.50
N LYS A 125 -17.24 -8.45 6.95
CA LYS A 125 -16.80 -9.55 6.06
C LYS A 125 -17.65 -9.69 4.78
N ASN A 126 -18.95 -9.38 4.86
CA ASN A 126 -19.86 -9.47 3.71
C ASN A 126 -19.69 -8.33 2.71
N TYR A 127 -18.94 -7.28 3.07
CA TYR A 127 -18.67 -6.11 2.24
C TYR A 127 -17.21 -6.02 1.77
N MET A 128 -16.42 -7.08 1.98
CA MET A 128 -15.04 -7.17 1.47
C MET A 128 -14.81 -8.48 0.72
N ASP A 129 -13.94 -8.43 -0.27
CA ASP A 129 -13.54 -9.60 -1.07
C ASP A 129 -12.16 -10.12 -0.66
N PHE A 130 -11.32 -9.24 -0.09
CA PHE A 130 -9.96 -9.57 0.33
C PHE A 130 -9.52 -8.66 1.48
N LEU A 131 -8.82 -9.22 2.47
CA LEU A 131 -8.29 -8.47 3.61
C LEU A 131 -6.75 -8.39 3.54
N LEU A 132 -6.23 -7.16 3.53
CA LEU A 132 -4.81 -6.86 3.70
C LEU A 132 -4.59 -6.44 5.15
N LEU A 133 -4.00 -7.32 5.94
CA LEU A 133 -3.79 -7.11 7.38
C LEU A 133 -2.91 -5.89 7.64
N PHE A 134 -1.74 -5.85 7.00
CA PHE A 134 -0.75 -4.82 7.27
C PHE A 134 -0.14 -4.34 5.96
N ASN A 135 -0.05 -3.02 5.77
CA ASN A 135 0.72 -2.46 4.67
C ASN A 135 2.19 -2.31 5.08
N GLU A 136 3.09 -2.89 4.29
CA GLU A 136 4.54 -2.71 4.38
C GLU A 136 5.12 -2.70 5.80
N PRO A 137 4.99 -3.80 6.57
CA PRO A 137 5.41 -3.83 7.97
C PRO A 137 6.90 -3.50 8.17
N GLU A 138 7.76 -3.81 7.21
CA GLU A 138 9.18 -3.42 7.23
C GLU A 138 9.39 -1.91 7.10
N ILE A 139 8.62 -1.26 6.23
CA ILE A 139 8.70 0.19 6.05
C ILE A 139 8.13 0.89 7.27
N TYR A 140 7.01 0.40 7.82
CA TYR A 140 6.50 0.90 9.09
C TYR A 140 7.56 0.83 10.20
N ILE A 141 8.22 -0.33 10.38
CA ILE A 141 9.27 -0.50 11.39
C ILE A 141 10.45 0.45 11.15
N TYR A 142 10.91 0.57 9.91
CA TYR A 142 11.98 1.51 9.58
C TYR A 142 11.59 2.96 9.92
N LEU A 143 10.41 3.42 9.47
CA LEU A 143 9.95 4.78 9.70
C LEU A 143 9.69 5.07 11.19
N ALA A 144 9.08 4.13 11.92
CA ALA A 144 8.65 4.32 13.29
C ALA A 144 9.75 4.13 14.35
N TYR A 145 10.63 3.14 14.15
CA TYR A 145 11.58 2.70 15.19
C TYR A 145 13.05 3.05 14.86
N LEU A 146 13.39 3.31 13.59
CA LEU A 146 14.77 3.61 13.17
C LEU A 146 14.93 5.04 12.67
N LYS A 147 14.16 5.46 11.66
CA LYS A 147 14.26 6.78 11.03
C LYS A 147 13.64 7.89 11.87
N GLY A 148 12.50 7.61 12.51
CA GLY A 148 11.79 8.56 13.36
C GLY A 148 10.81 9.48 12.61
N ASP A 149 10.28 9.02 11.47
CA ASP A 149 9.26 9.75 10.69
C ASP A 149 7.83 9.44 11.16
N LEU A 150 7.62 8.33 11.89
CA LEU A 150 6.34 7.89 12.44
C LEU A 150 6.44 7.61 13.94
N PRO A 151 5.35 7.70 14.73
CA PRO A 151 5.35 7.32 16.14
C PRO A 151 5.80 5.86 16.30
N PRO A 152 6.60 5.53 17.33
CA PRO A 152 6.99 6.36 18.47
C PRO A 152 8.18 7.31 18.22
N TYR A 153 8.56 7.52 16.96
CA TYR A 153 9.58 8.45 16.45
C TYR A 153 11.03 8.13 16.81
N GLY A 154 11.34 6.83 16.83
CA GLY A 154 12.71 6.33 16.71
C GLY A 154 13.49 6.26 18.02
N PHE A 155 14.23 5.15 18.19
CA PHE A 155 15.10 4.94 19.36
C PHE A 155 16.59 4.79 18.98
N ILE A 156 16.92 4.76 17.68
CA ILE A 156 18.25 4.41 17.14
C ILE A 156 18.75 3.06 17.71
N ALA A 157 17.84 2.19 18.12
CA ALA A 157 18.17 0.92 18.76
C ALA A 157 17.44 -0.23 18.08
N TYR A 158 18.22 -1.01 17.30
CA TYR A 158 17.75 -2.17 16.53
C TYR A 158 16.98 -3.20 17.37
N LYS A 159 17.23 -3.27 18.68
CA LYS A 159 16.49 -4.13 19.61
C LYS A 159 15.00 -3.79 19.66
N HIS A 160 14.65 -2.51 19.71
CA HIS A 160 13.26 -2.05 19.72
C HIS A 160 12.57 -2.37 18.39
N ALA A 161 13.23 -2.04 17.28
CA ALA A 161 12.74 -2.37 15.93
C ALA A 161 12.51 -3.88 15.76
N ALA A 162 13.46 -4.73 16.19
CA ALA A 162 13.32 -6.18 16.11
C ALA A 162 12.17 -6.71 16.98
N LYS A 163 12.02 -6.20 18.21
CA LYS A 163 10.93 -6.58 19.12
C LYS A 163 9.57 -6.20 18.55
N ALA A 164 9.41 -4.96 18.10
CA ALA A 164 8.19 -4.49 17.45
C ALA A 164 7.86 -5.30 16.20
N PHE A 165 8.85 -5.56 15.36
CA PHE A 165 8.65 -6.33 14.13
C PHE A 165 8.24 -7.78 14.41
N ASN A 166 8.83 -8.43 15.42
CA ASN A 166 8.41 -9.77 15.83
C ASN A 166 6.96 -9.81 16.31
N ASN A 167 6.53 -8.79 17.07
CA ASN A 167 5.12 -8.66 17.48
C ASN A 167 4.18 -8.41 16.30
N ILE A 168 4.58 -7.59 15.32
CA ILE A 168 3.78 -7.39 14.09
C ILE A 168 3.65 -8.70 13.30
N LYS A 169 4.73 -9.48 13.15
CA LYS A 169 4.66 -10.79 12.49
C LYS A 169 3.71 -11.75 13.21
N GLU A 170 3.78 -11.82 14.54
CA GLU A 170 2.84 -12.60 15.35
C GLU A 170 1.40 -12.14 15.15
N ALA A 171 1.16 -10.82 15.16
CA ALA A 171 -0.15 -10.24 14.91
C ALA A 171 -0.69 -10.59 13.51
N ILE A 172 0.15 -10.53 12.48
CA ILE A 172 -0.21 -10.91 11.10
C ILE A 172 -0.59 -12.39 11.02
N LEU A 173 0.20 -13.29 11.62
CA LEU A 173 -0.10 -14.73 11.58
C LEU A 173 -1.38 -15.08 12.35
N ALA A 174 -1.56 -14.52 13.55
CA ALA A 174 -2.77 -14.73 14.33
C ALA A 174 -4.02 -14.12 13.65
N ALA A 175 -3.88 -12.94 13.05
CA ALA A 175 -4.97 -12.30 12.31
C ALA A 175 -5.31 -13.05 11.02
N ARG A 176 -4.33 -13.68 10.36
CA ARG A 176 -4.55 -14.59 9.23
C ARG A 176 -5.42 -15.77 9.66
N ASP A 177 -5.06 -16.44 10.75
CA ASP A 177 -5.80 -17.61 11.24
C ASP A 177 -7.23 -17.23 11.63
N LEU A 178 -7.39 -16.05 12.25
CA LEU A 178 -8.69 -15.47 12.54
C LEU A 178 -9.49 -15.20 11.25
N ALA A 179 -8.94 -14.52 10.25
CA ALA A 179 -9.62 -14.24 8.97
C ALA A 179 -10.05 -15.53 8.25
N LYS A 180 -9.20 -16.57 8.28
CA LYS A 180 -9.52 -17.90 7.75
C LYS A 180 -10.72 -18.52 8.46
N SER A 181 -10.84 -18.38 9.78
CA SER A 181 -12.01 -18.87 10.52
C SER A 181 -13.33 -18.18 10.13
N TYR A 182 -13.27 -16.96 9.60
CA TYR A 182 -14.42 -16.22 9.06
C TYR A 182 -14.66 -16.50 7.56
N GLY A 183 -13.79 -17.27 6.90
CA GLY A 183 -13.84 -17.54 5.46
C GLY A 183 -13.41 -16.37 4.58
N VAL A 184 -12.63 -15.43 5.12
CA VAL A 184 -12.16 -14.24 4.39
C VAL A 184 -10.74 -14.47 3.88
N PRO A 185 -10.49 -14.39 2.55
CA PRO A 185 -9.15 -14.46 1.99
C PRO A 185 -8.26 -13.32 2.48
N VAL A 186 -7.00 -13.62 2.78
CA VAL A 186 -6.13 -12.68 3.51
C VAL A 186 -4.69 -12.68 3.00
N SER A 187 -4.07 -11.50 3.09
CA SER A 187 -2.61 -11.31 3.01
C SER A 187 -2.17 -10.14 3.89
N PHE A 188 -0.88 -9.86 3.92
CA PHE A 188 -0.34 -8.52 4.17
C PHE A 188 0.42 -8.06 2.92
N THR A 189 0.79 -6.79 2.84
CA THR A 189 1.49 -6.23 1.68
C THR A 189 2.99 -6.13 1.95
N HIS A 190 3.80 -6.80 1.12
CA HIS A 190 5.25 -6.75 1.20
C HIS A 190 5.83 -5.65 0.28
N PRO A 191 6.73 -4.77 0.77
CA PRO A 191 7.42 -3.80 -0.06
C PRO A 191 8.49 -4.51 -0.89
N TYR A 192 8.17 -4.91 -2.13
CA TYR A 192 9.12 -5.63 -2.98
C TYR A 192 10.19 -4.68 -3.51
N ARG A 193 11.35 -4.66 -2.85
CA ARG A 193 12.49 -3.82 -3.21
C ARG A 193 13.61 -4.66 -3.83
N LYS A 194 14.07 -4.21 -5.00
CA LYS A 194 15.22 -4.80 -5.68
C LYS A 194 16.42 -3.90 -5.54
N TYR A 195 17.57 -4.54 -5.34
CA TYR A 195 18.87 -3.89 -5.26
C TYR A 195 19.75 -4.38 -6.39
N ARG A 196 20.39 -3.46 -7.09
CA ARG A 196 21.46 -3.75 -8.07
C ARG A 196 22.74 -3.13 -7.57
N ALA A 197 23.84 -3.86 -7.55
CA ALA A 197 25.14 -3.31 -7.17
C ALA A 197 26.03 -3.15 -8.40
N LYS A 198 26.61 -1.96 -8.56
CA LYS A 198 27.50 -1.64 -9.69
C LYS A 198 28.97 -1.89 -9.34
N SER A 199 29.75 -2.22 -10.38
CA SER A 199 31.22 -2.28 -10.34
C SER A 199 31.72 -3.17 -9.19
N LEU A 200 32.63 -2.65 -8.37
CA LEU A 200 33.29 -3.34 -7.26
C LEU A 200 32.32 -3.83 -6.16
N LEU A 201 31.09 -3.30 -6.08
CA LEU A 201 30.09 -3.73 -5.10
C LEU A 201 29.23 -4.91 -5.59
N LYS A 202 29.34 -5.32 -6.86
CA LYS A 202 28.54 -6.41 -7.44
C LYS A 202 28.56 -7.72 -6.62
N PRO A 203 29.71 -8.16 -6.04
CA PRO A 203 29.74 -9.35 -5.19
C PRO A 203 28.86 -9.25 -3.92
N LEU A 204 28.49 -8.03 -3.48
CA LEU A 204 27.64 -7.79 -2.32
C LEU A 204 26.14 -7.74 -2.65
N GLU A 205 25.76 -7.76 -3.94
CA GLU A 205 24.37 -7.74 -4.38
C GLU A 205 23.49 -8.81 -3.71
N PRO A 206 23.94 -10.07 -3.54
CA PRO A 206 23.17 -11.10 -2.83
C PRO A 206 22.84 -10.75 -1.37
N ILE A 207 23.68 -9.95 -0.71
CA ILE A 207 23.49 -9.56 0.69
C ILE A 207 22.40 -8.49 0.79
N PHE A 208 22.47 -7.46 -0.05
CA PHE A 208 21.45 -6.40 -0.10
C PHE A 208 20.08 -6.95 -0.48
N THR A 209 20.07 -7.89 -1.43
CA THR A 209 18.85 -8.58 -1.82
C THR A 209 18.32 -9.45 -0.68
N LYS A 210 19.14 -10.27 0.01
CA LYS A 210 18.72 -11.15 1.12
C LYS A 210 17.96 -10.45 2.26
N ILE A 211 18.33 -9.20 2.59
CA ILE A 211 17.65 -8.42 3.64
C ILE A 211 16.17 -8.17 3.28
N SER A 212 15.85 -8.01 1.99
CA SER A 212 14.48 -7.80 1.51
C SER A 212 13.62 -9.07 1.52
N TYR A 213 14.18 -10.28 1.70
CA TYR A 213 13.41 -11.53 1.55
C TYR A 213 12.84 -12.09 2.86
N SER A 214 13.21 -11.55 4.02
CA SER A 214 12.78 -12.13 5.31
C SER A 214 11.25 -12.06 5.53
N THR A 215 10.58 -11.05 4.95
CA THR A 215 9.12 -10.95 4.88
C THR A 215 8.51 -11.70 3.73
N LEU A 216 9.25 -11.98 2.66
CA LEU A 216 8.72 -12.77 1.55
C LEU A 216 8.40 -14.20 1.99
N ASP A 217 9.16 -14.75 2.94
CA ASP A 217 8.82 -16.05 3.54
C ASP A 217 7.52 -15.98 4.34
N LEU A 218 7.28 -14.89 5.08
CA LEU A 218 5.99 -14.65 5.72
C LEU A 218 4.85 -14.47 4.69
N ALA A 219 5.12 -13.88 3.53
CA ALA A 219 4.11 -13.72 2.48
C ALA A 219 3.65 -15.06 1.88
N LYS A 220 4.50 -16.10 1.91
CA LYS A 220 4.13 -17.47 1.46
C LYS A 220 3.10 -18.15 2.37
N GLU A 221 2.95 -17.66 3.59
CA GLU A 221 1.98 -18.15 4.58
C GLU A 221 0.55 -17.59 4.36
N MET A 222 0.39 -16.68 3.41
CA MET A 222 -0.86 -16.00 3.06
C MET A 222 -1.58 -16.67 1.87
N ASP A 223 -2.83 -16.32 1.62
CA ASP A 223 -3.60 -16.93 0.52
C ASP A 223 -3.13 -16.47 -0.87
N ILE A 224 -2.56 -15.26 -0.93
CA ILE A 224 -1.96 -14.64 -2.13
C ILE A 224 -0.75 -13.82 -1.71
N ILE A 225 0.37 -13.93 -2.43
CA ILE A 225 1.54 -13.07 -2.18
C ILE A 225 1.21 -11.66 -2.70
N SER A 226 1.05 -10.71 -1.79
CA SER A 226 0.70 -9.32 -2.13
C SER A 226 1.91 -8.40 -1.99
N ILE A 227 2.21 -7.62 -3.02
CA ILE A 227 3.41 -6.79 -3.08
C ILE A 227 3.16 -5.36 -3.55
N ASN A 228 3.94 -4.43 -3.03
CA ASN A 228 4.10 -3.09 -3.58
C ASN A 228 5.41 -3.02 -4.38
N PHE A 229 5.37 -2.47 -5.58
CA PHE A 229 6.54 -2.37 -6.46
C PHE A 229 6.56 -1.04 -7.23
N TYR A 230 7.68 -0.31 -7.12
CA TYR A 230 7.82 1.02 -7.71
C TYR A 230 9.14 1.21 -8.46
N ILE A 231 10.27 0.97 -7.77
CA ILE A 231 11.62 1.27 -8.26
C ILE A 231 12.61 0.15 -7.93
N VAL A 232 13.77 0.22 -8.57
CA VAL A 232 14.96 -0.56 -8.22
C VAL A 232 16.01 0.38 -7.64
N SER A 233 16.65 0.01 -6.54
CA SER A 233 17.73 0.79 -5.94
C SER A 233 19.09 0.30 -6.45
N GLU A 234 19.77 1.14 -7.22
CA GLU A 234 21.14 0.91 -7.65
C GLU A 234 22.13 1.44 -6.62
N ILE A 235 23.06 0.60 -6.18
CA ILE A 235 24.09 0.91 -5.19
C ILE A 235 25.45 0.98 -5.90
N SER A 236 26.18 2.06 -5.65
CA SER A 236 27.52 2.29 -6.17
C SER A 236 28.41 2.89 -5.08
N LEU A 237 29.71 3.02 -5.35
CA LEU A 237 30.63 3.71 -4.42
C LEU A 237 30.25 5.19 -4.20
N GLY A 238 29.56 5.81 -5.15
CA GLY A 238 29.08 7.20 -5.04
C GLY A 238 27.74 7.35 -4.30
N GLY A 239 27.20 6.28 -3.70
CA GLY A 239 25.89 6.26 -3.04
C GLY A 239 24.86 5.42 -3.79
N TYR A 240 23.59 5.61 -3.42
CA TYR A 240 22.47 4.91 -4.03
C TYR A 240 21.64 5.84 -4.93
N ARG A 241 21.02 5.26 -5.95
CA ARG A 241 20.07 5.93 -6.85
C ARG A 241 18.88 4.99 -7.10
N ASN A 242 17.73 5.55 -7.39
CA ASN A 242 16.52 4.80 -7.72
C ASN A 242 16.27 4.88 -9.22
N VAL A 243 15.92 3.75 -9.81
CA VAL A 243 15.70 3.63 -11.26
C VAL A 243 14.38 2.96 -11.58
N LEU A 244 13.83 3.31 -12.74
CA LEU A 244 12.67 2.64 -13.34
C LEU A 244 13.11 1.43 -14.16
N GLU A 245 12.92 0.26 -13.58
CA GLU A 245 13.16 -1.03 -14.21
C GLU A 245 11.94 -1.95 -13.99
N PRO A 246 10.82 -1.73 -14.72
CA PRO A 246 9.63 -2.58 -14.62
C PRO A 246 9.91 -4.08 -14.71
N GLU A 247 10.85 -4.46 -15.57
CA GLU A 247 11.25 -5.86 -15.80
C GLU A 247 11.83 -6.55 -14.56
N ALA A 248 12.34 -5.81 -13.57
CA ALA A 248 12.85 -6.40 -12.33
C ALA A 248 11.79 -7.20 -11.57
N LEU A 249 10.50 -6.92 -11.81
CA LEU A 249 9.39 -7.68 -11.24
C LEU A 249 9.30 -9.10 -11.81
N LEU A 250 9.81 -9.37 -13.02
CA LEU A 250 9.86 -10.71 -13.63
C LEU A 250 10.76 -11.69 -12.85
N GLU A 251 11.66 -11.16 -12.02
CA GLU A 251 12.50 -11.97 -11.15
C GLU A 251 11.73 -12.53 -9.95
N LEU A 252 10.54 -12.02 -9.66
CA LEU A 252 9.69 -12.54 -8.60
C LEU A 252 9.06 -13.87 -9.06
N ARG A 253 9.60 -14.98 -8.55
CA ARG A 253 9.07 -16.31 -8.80
C ARG A 253 8.08 -16.69 -7.71
N ALA A 254 6.80 -16.49 -7.96
CA ALA A 254 5.72 -16.95 -7.10
C ALA A 254 4.49 -17.38 -7.91
N PRO A 255 3.75 -18.42 -7.48
CA PRO A 255 2.68 -19.00 -8.28
C PRO A 255 1.42 -18.14 -8.35
N ARG A 256 1.18 -17.26 -7.36
CA ARG A 256 -0.01 -16.41 -7.28
C ARG A 256 0.31 -15.09 -6.59
N ILE A 257 0.45 -14.03 -7.38
CA ILE A 257 0.89 -12.71 -6.93
C ILE A 257 -0.22 -11.68 -7.17
N ALA A 258 -0.38 -10.75 -6.23
CA ALA A 258 -1.09 -9.50 -6.43
C ALA A 258 -0.11 -8.32 -6.35
N VAL A 259 -0.12 -7.44 -7.35
CA VAL A 259 0.61 -6.18 -7.31
C VAL A 259 -0.34 -5.15 -6.71
N THR A 260 -0.26 -4.97 -5.40
CA THR A 260 -1.21 -4.20 -4.61
C THR A 260 -0.95 -2.71 -4.62
N GLU A 261 0.26 -2.29 -4.96
CA GLU A 261 0.59 -0.95 -5.43
C GLU A 261 1.67 -1.02 -6.50
N TYR A 262 1.47 -0.24 -7.55
CA TYR A 262 2.51 0.20 -8.48
C TYR A 262 2.13 1.57 -9.03
N GLY A 263 3.10 2.36 -9.45
CA GLY A 263 2.82 3.71 -9.93
C GLY A 263 4.08 4.53 -10.12
N ILE A 264 3.90 5.75 -10.60
CA ILE A 264 4.97 6.71 -10.82
C ILE A 264 4.49 8.12 -10.45
N ALA A 265 5.32 8.85 -9.71
CA ALA A 265 5.04 10.22 -9.31
C ALA A 265 5.48 11.18 -10.42
N THR A 266 4.53 11.71 -11.17
CA THR A 266 4.75 12.84 -12.08
C THR A 266 3.43 13.34 -12.63
N ARG A 267 3.30 14.63 -12.91
CA ARG A 267 2.19 15.17 -13.71
C ARG A 267 2.35 14.95 -15.22
N ASN A 268 3.51 14.45 -15.68
CA ASN A 268 3.78 14.22 -17.09
C ASN A 268 3.09 12.95 -17.61
N GLU A 269 1.92 13.12 -18.22
CA GLU A 269 1.10 12.01 -18.75
C GLU A 269 1.82 11.16 -19.82
N ARG A 270 2.81 11.70 -20.55
CA ARG A 270 3.61 10.90 -21.50
C ARG A 270 4.47 9.88 -20.76
N ILE A 271 5.14 10.31 -19.70
CA ILE A 271 5.98 9.45 -18.85
C ILE A 271 5.10 8.40 -18.15
N ARG A 272 3.95 8.82 -17.58
CA ARG A 272 3.02 7.88 -16.94
C ARG A 272 2.51 6.81 -17.90
N SER A 273 2.20 7.20 -19.13
CA SER A 273 1.73 6.28 -20.18
C SER A 273 2.81 5.30 -20.61
N ALA A 274 4.06 5.77 -20.79
CA ALA A 274 5.20 4.92 -21.09
C ALA A 274 5.46 3.90 -19.96
N TYR A 275 5.43 4.35 -18.70
CA TYR A 275 5.58 3.48 -17.53
C TYR A 275 4.48 2.41 -17.46
N LEU A 276 3.21 2.81 -17.61
CA LEU A 276 2.09 1.87 -17.61
C LEU A 276 2.19 0.85 -18.75
N CYS A 277 2.64 1.28 -19.93
CA CYS A 277 2.87 0.39 -21.06
C CYS A 277 3.96 -0.67 -20.76
N GLU A 278 5.10 -0.27 -20.19
CA GLU A 278 6.14 -1.23 -19.80
C GLU A 278 5.64 -2.20 -18.72
N MET A 279 4.92 -1.70 -17.71
CA MET A 279 4.28 -2.54 -16.69
C MET A 279 3.25 -3.50 -17.29
N ALA A 280 2.49 -3.08 -18.31
CA ALA A 280 1.54 -3.94 -19.01
C ALA A 280 2.24 -5.15 -19.66
N HIS A 281 3.39 -4.94 -20.32
CA HIS A 281 4.19 -6.04 -20.87
C HIS A 281 4.71 -6.98 -19.78
N VAL A 282 5.11 -6.45 -18.63
CA VAL A 282 5.50 -7.27 -17.46
C VAL A 282 4.31 -8.08 -16.95
N PHE A 283 3.13 -7.48 -16.80
CA PHE A 283 1.92 -8.15 -16.33
C PHE A 283 1.42 -9.24 -17.26
N ARG A 284 1.66 -9.14 -18.57
CA ARG A 284 1.39 -10.23 -19.52
C ARG A 284 2.29 -11.45 -19.30
N ARG A 285 3.43 -11.29 -18.63
CA ARG A 285 4.40 -12.37 -18.37
C ARG A 285 4.25 -12.97 -16.98
N ILE A 286 3.92 -12.16 -15.97
CA ILE A 286 3.73 -12.64 -14.59
C ILE A 286 2.26 -12.98 -14.27
N GLU A 287 1.32 -12.48 -15.06
CA GLU A 287 -0.13 -12.72 -14.93
C GLU A 287 -0.67 -12.56 -13.50
N PRO A 288 -0.53 -11.38 -12.87
CA PRO A 288 -0.91 -11.25 -11.47
C PRO A 288 -2.44 -11.32 -11.34
N VAL A 289 -2.93 -11.74 -10.17
CA VAL A 289 -4.38 -11.83 -9.91
C VAL A 289 -5.01 -10.44 -9.93
N ALA A 290 -4.26 -9.43 -9.47
CA ALA A 290 -4.64 -8.03 -9.45
C ALA A 290 -3.40 -7.15 -9.71
N ALA A 291 -3.62 -6.05 -10.44
CA ALA A 291 -2.69 -4.93 -10.55
C ALA A 291 -3.41 -3.66 -10.12
N ILE A 292 -2.91 -3.05 -9.05
CA ILE A 292 -3.57 -1.94 -8.35
C ILE A 292 -2.67 -0.71 -8.43
N TRP A 293 -3.15 0.32 -9.13
CA TRP A 293 -2.42 1.56 -9.30
C TRP A 293 -2.41 2.38 -8.01
N TRP A 294 -1.23 2.84 -7.60
CA TRP A 294 -1.07 3.89 -6.62
C TRP A 294 -0.99 5.24 -7.35
N SER A 295 -1.96 6.14 -7.19
CA SER A 295 -3.15 6.12 -6.33
C SER A 295 -4.40 6.52 -7.13
N LEU A 296 -5.60 6.24 -6.58
CA LEU A 296 -6.84 6.71 -7.20
C LEU A 296 -6.96 8.24 -7.15
N LEU A 297 -6.72 8.84 -5.98
CA LEU A 297 -6.92 10.26 -5.71
C LEU A 297 -5.58 10.94 -5.40
N HIS A 298 -5.46 12.23 -5.69
CA HIS A 298 -4.32 13.01 -5.22
C HIS A 298 -4.46 13.25 -3.71
N GLY A 299 -3.40 12.99 -2.96
CA GLY A 299 -3.41 13.03 -1.50
C GLY A 299 -2.07 13.46 -0.92
N TYR A 300 -2.00 13.43 0.40
CA TYR A 300 -0.79 13.75 1.16
C TYR A 300 0.22 12.59 1.07
N GLU A 301 1.47 12.86 0.71
CA GLU A 301 2.52 11.85 0.53
C GLU A 301 3.56 11.90 1.64
N TRP A 302 3.10 11.72 2.87
CA TRP A 302 3.94 11.66 4.07
C TRP A 302 4.84 12.91 4.16
N GLY A 303 6.10 12.77 4.55
CA GLY A 303 7.04 13.90 4.67
C GLY A 303 7.28 14.71 3.38
N LEU A 304 6.73 14.31 2.22
CA LEU A 304 6.83 15.04 0.96
C LEU A 304 5.64 15.99 0.71
N GLY A 305 4.62 15.96 1.57
CA GLY A 305 3.42 16.79 1.42
C GLY A 305 2.64 16.43 0.15
N TYR A 306 2.09 17.43 -0.52
CA TYR A 306 1.26 17.26 -1.72
C TYR A 306 2.07 17.37 -3.04
N LYS A 307 3.41 17.34 -2.97
CA LYS A 307 4.24 17.46 -4.18
C LYS A 307 4.11 16.26 -5.12
N PRO A 308 4.29 15.00 -4.66
CA PRO A 308 4.24 13.86 -5.56
C PRO A 308 2.84 13.65 -6.13
N PHE A 309 2.75 13.45 -7.44
CA PHE A 309 1.48 13.23 -8.12
C PHE A 309 1.37 11.81 -8.69
N PHE A 310 0.60 10.96 -8.01
CA PHE A 310 0.31 9.58 -8.42
C PHE A 310 -1.09 9.37 -9.01
N ALA A 311 -1.97 10.37 -8.87
CA ALA A 311 -3.41 10.19 -8.92
C ALA A 311 -3.96 9.86 -10.31
N LEU A 312 -4.92 8.93 -10.38
CA LEU A 312 -5.77 8.71 -11.56
C LEU A 312 -6.89 9.76 -11.68
N ILE A 313 -7.27 10.36 -10.56
CA ILE A 313 -8.27 11.43 -10.46
C ILE A 313 -7.60 12.63 -9.80
N ASP A 314 -7.56 13.76 -10.49
CA ASP A 314 -6.88 14.98 -10.06
C ASP A 314 -7.57 15.66 -8.85
N GLU A 315 -6.94 16.74 -8.35
CA GLU A 315 -7.48 17.56 -7.26
C GLU A 315 -8.88 18.15 -7.52
N ASN A 316 -9.30 18.24 -8.78
CA ASN A 316 -10.62 18.73 -9.20
C ASN A 316 -11.65 17.59 -9.40
N ARG A 317 -11.29 16.36 -9.02
CA ARG A 317 -12.08 15.15 -9.23
C ARG A 317 -12.38 14.88 -10.71
N LYS A 318 -11.36 15.07 -11.56
CA LYS A 318 -11.40 14.71 -12.98
C LYS A 318 -10.44 13.56 -13.27
N PRO A 319 -10.88 12.52 -14.00
CA PRO A 319 -9.98 11.48 -14.49
C PRO A 319 -8.85 12.06 -15.34
N THR A 320 -7.62 11.59 -15.13
CA THR A 320 -6.48 11.95 -15.96
C THR A 320 -6.51 11.22 -17.31
N PRO A 321 -5.78 11.70 -18.34
CA PRO A 321 -5.63 10.98 -19.60
C PRO A 321 -5.17 9.52 -19.43
N LEU A 322 -4.24 9.25 -18.51
CA LEU A 322 -3.83 7.90 -18.16
C LEU A 322 -5.01 7.08 -17.64
N ALA A 323 -5.80 7.61 -16.70
CA ALA A 323 -6.92 6.90 -16.10
C ALA A 323 -7.95 6.46 -17.15
N LEU A 324 -8.27 7.34 -18.09
CA LEU A 324 -9.21 7.06 -19.18
C LEU A 324 -8.71 5.98 -20.16
N ASN A 325 -7.39 5.77 -20.25
CA ASN A 325 -6.77 4.80 -21.17
C ASN A 325 -6.19 3.57 -20.45
N MET A 326 -6.23 3.53 -19.12
CA MET A 326 -5.50 2.56 -18.30
C MET A 326 -5.86 1.11 -18.65
N ARG A 327 -7.16 0.80 -18.72
CA ARG A 327 -7.64 -0.53 -19.08
C ARG A 327 -7.15 -0.98 -20.46
N ARG A 328 -7.31 -0.13 -21.47
CA ARG A 328 -6.88 -0.42 -22.84
C ARG A 328 -5.38 -0.70 -22.90
N MET A 329 -4.58 0.11 -22.22
CA MET A 329 -3.13 -0.06 -22.15
C MET A 329 -2.73 -1.40 -21.50
N LEU A 330 -3.39 -1.77 -20.40
CA LEU A 330 -3.10 -3.02 -19.68
C LEU A 330 -3.53 -4.27 -20.45
N GLU A 331 -4.65 -4.21 -21.17
CA GLU A 331 -5.19 -5.34 -21.94
C GLU A 331 -4.46 -5.53 -23.28
N ALA A 332 -4.15 -4.43 -23.97
CA ALA A 332 -3.54 -4.41 -25.30
C ALA A 332 -2.45 -3.32 -25.41
N PRO A 333 -1.29 -3.50 -24.75
CA PRO A 333 -0.21 -2.53 -24.83
C PRO A 333 0.38 -2.47 -26.25
N PRO A 334 0.77 -1.29 -26.75
CA PRO A 334 1.50 -1.17 -28.00
C PRO A 334 2.88 -1.85 -27.90
N PRO A 335 3.48 -2.27 -29.03
CA PRO A 335 4.80 -2.89 -29.02
C PRO A 335 5.92 -1.93 -28.58
N ASP A 336 5.76 -0.63 -28.84
CA ASP A 336 6.66 0.42 -28.39
C ASP A 336 5.93 1.32 -27.38
N CYS A 337 6.54 1.49 -26.20
CA CYS A 337 6.02 2.29 -25.11
C CYS A 337 6.50 3.75 -25.14
N GLY A 338 7.43 4.07 -26.04
CA GLY A 338 8.10 5.37 -26.07
C GLY A 338 9.14 5.51 -24.95
N PRO A 339 9.76 6.70 -24.83
CA PRO A 339 10.87 6.91 -23.90
C PRO A 339 10.39 6.97 -22.45
N LEU A 340 11.07 6.22 -21.58
CA LEU A 340 10.93 6.29 -20.13
C LEU A 340 12.25 6.73 -19.46
N PRO A 341 12.26 7.78 -18.63
CA PRO A 341 13.46 8.18 -17.90
C PRO A 341 13.85 7.09 -16.91
N ARG A 342 15.05 6.52 -17.06
CA ARG A 342 15.47 5.40 -16.23
C ARG A 342 15.97 5.81 -14.85
N ASP A 343 16.69 6.92 -14.75
CA ASP A 343 17.30 7.37 -13.49
C ASP A 343 16.46 8.44 -12.81
N LEU A 344 16.02 8.17 -11.58
CA LEU A 344 15.20 9.07 -10.76
C LEU A 344 15.99 9.67 -9.57
N GLY A 345 17.30 9.47 -9.50
CA GLY A 345 18.14 9.99 -8.42
C GLY A 345 17.80 9.39 -7.05
N MET A 346 18.04 10.14 -5.97
CA MET A 346 17.86 9.63 -4.59
C MET A 346 16.40 9.67 -4.12
N GLU A 347 15.63 10.71 -4.46
CA GLU A 347 14.21 10.82 -4.10
C GLU A 347 13.37 10.70 -5.38
N TRP A 348 12.90 9.49 -5.63
CA TRP A 348 12.23 9.14 -6.88
C TRP A 348 10.82 9.74 -7.01
N ARG A 349 10.19 10.13 -5.89
CA ARG A 349 8.81 10.64 -5.88
C ARG A 349 8.69 12.10 -6.30
N THR A 350 9.80 12.82 -6.43
CA THR A 350 9.82 14.22 -6.85
C THR A 350 10.83 14.47 -7.96
N ALA A 351 11.33 13.41 -8.61
CA ALA A 351 12.42 13.50 -9.59
C ALA A 351 11.97 14.00 -10.97
N LEU A 352 10.66 13.98 -11.24
CA LEU A 352 10.06 14.14 -12.56
C LEU A 352 9.06 15.30 -12.62
N ASP A 353 9.03 16.15 -11.58
CA ASP A 353 8.14 17.30 -11.43
C ASP A 353 8.89 18.63 -11.51
#